data_AF-A0A2S9ABI3-F1
#
_entry.id   AF-A0A2S9ABI3-F1
#
_cell.length_a   1.000
_cell.length_b   1.000
_cell.length_c   1.000
_cell.angle_alpha   90.00
_cell.angle_beta   90.00
_cell.angle_gamma   90.00
#
_symmetry.space_group_name_H-M   'P 1'
#
loop_
_entity.id
_entity.type
_entity.pdbx_description
1 polymer ?
#
loop_
_entity_poly.entity_id
_entity_poly.type
_entity_poly.pdbx_seq_one_letter_code
_entity_poly.pdbx_strand_id
1 'polypeptide(L)'
;MAMSFEDFRASLLNADQRAALGIQLSDADAQLVVADPASAQNWYGYWLSTLPQTPPPPAAPAPAPQPTPAPETTQQPAPSPEPQHAATLPYEATPAPFPGDVQQTLPIHDTAVHDPQQPTAYAAASPYPDYAASPAEAPAKKSRVGLWVTLSILFALILIAVLVVVFALVTARHWVKTDVAAQPETFHSEEYKTGSYDVTMDTVDPCWVDQDWTDCINAMAAQYDANCAGVTLTDTATSLCSDYLAEIDRMRAEDTGDFIVATLGGWGSLHRTEEVSTRQVSNNDDKPAVTHKAVCYLGFLGECK
;
A
#
# COMPACT_ATOMS: atom_id res chain seq x y z
N MET A 1 7.67 29.14 -7.54
CA MET A 1 6.48 28.31 -7.82
C MET A 1 7.00 26.92 -8.16
N ALA A 2 6.45 25.85 -7.58
CA ALA A 2 6.82 24.49 -7.98
C ALA A 2 6.32 24.21 -9.41
N MET A 3 7.11 23.49 -10.21
CA MET A 3 6.67 22.96 -11.51
C MET A 3 5.82 21.71 -11.33
N SER A 4 5.12 21.26 -12.38
CA SER A 4 4.38 20.00 -12.30
C SER A 4 5.31 18.78 -12.35
N PHE A 5 4.80 17.61 -11.94
CA PHE A 5 5.53 16.35 -12.02
C PHE A 5 5.93 15.98 -13.46
N GLU A 6 5.09 16.29 -14.46
CA GLU A 6 5.40 16.00 -15.86
C GLU A 6 6.44 16.98 -16.43
N ASP A 7 6.39 18.26 -16.04
CA ASP A 7 7.45 19.22 -16.38
C ASP A 7 8.80 18.79 -15.77
N PHE A 8 8.77 18.30 -14.53
CA PHE A 8 9.94 17.74 -13.86
C PHE A 8 10.50 16.52 -14.61
N ARG A 9 9.67 15.53 -14.97
CA ARG A 9 10.10 14.37 -15.78
C ARG A 9 10.68 14.78 -17.14
N ALA A 10 10.07 15.75 -17.81
CA ALA A 10 10.60 16.29 -19.06
C ALA A 10 11.97 16.97 -18.86
N SER A 11 12.13 17.70 -17.76
CA SER A 11 13.39 18.41 -17.43
C SER A 11 14.56 17.48 -17.15
N LEU A 12 14.31 16.27 -16.61
CA LEU A 12 15.36 15.26 -16.40
C LEU A 12 16.04 14.84 -17.71
N LEU A 13 15.36 14.90 -18.85
CA LEU A 13 15.94 14.55 -20.15
C LEU A 13 16.85 15.65 -20.74
N ASN A 14 17.01 16.80 -20.06
CA ASN A 14 17.85 17.90 -20.51
C ASN A 14 18.91 18.28 -19.46
N ALA A 15 20.19 18.18 -19.81
CA ALA A 15 21.30 18.41 -18.87
C ALA A 15 21.33 19.82 -18.26
N ASP A 16 21.05 20.87 -19.05
CA ASP A 16 21.02 22.25 -18.56
C ASP A 16 19.86 22.47 -17.56
N GLN A 17 18.71 21.83 -17.80
CA GLN A 17 17.57 21.90 -16.89
C GLN A 17 17.81 21.10 -15.60
N ARG A 18 18.43 19.92 -15.66
CA ARG A 18 18.87 19.19 -14.46
C ARG A 18 19.82 20.03 -13.60
N ALA A 19 20.80 20.69 -14.22
CA ALA A 19 21.72 21.59 -13.55
C ALA A 19 21.00 22.79 -12.89
N ALA A 20 20.04 23.40 -13.59
CA ALA A 20 19.22 24.49 -13.05
C ALA A 20 18.33 24.07 -11.86
N LEU A 21 18.01 22.77 -11.74
CA LEU A 21 17.28 22.20 -10.60
C LEU A 21 18.20 21.72 -9.46
N GLY A 22 19.53 21.79 -9.62
CA GLY A 22 20.49 21.28 -8.64
C GLY A 22 20.62 19.75 -8.63
N ILE A 23 20.10 19.06 -9.66
CA ILE A 23 20.03 17.59 -9.72
C ILE A 23 21.29 17.05 -10.41
N GLN A 24 22.17 16.41 -9.64
CA GLN A 24 23.39 15.78 -10.15
C GLN A 24 23.11 14.34 -10.62
N LEU A 25 22.46 14.20 -11.77
CA LEU A 25 22.26 12.93 -12.48
C LEU A 25 22.96 12.94 -13.84
N SER A 26 23.62 11.83 -14.18
CA SER A 26 24.13 11.60 -15.53
C SER A 26 22.99 11.43 -16.53
N ASP A 27 23.25 11.56 -17.83
CA ASP A 27 22.22 11.35 -18.86
C ASP A 27 21.69 9.91 -18.88
N ALA A 28 22.52 8.93 -18.50
CA ALA A 28 22.10 7.53 -18.40
C ALA A 28 21.17 7.31 -17.20
N ASP A 29 21.54 7.83 -16.02
CA ASP A 29 20.74 7.70 -14.80
C ASP A 29 19.42 8.46 -14.93
N ALA A 30 19.44 9.65 -15.55
CA ALA A 30 18.23 10.41 -15.81
C ALA A 30 17.26 9.67 -16.76
N GLN A 31 17.76 8.92 -17.75
CA GLN A 31 16.91 8.06 -18.59
C GLN A 31 16.33 6.89 -17.79
N LEU A 32 17.09 6.26 -16.89
CA LEU A 32 16.58 5.20 -16.02
C LEU A 32 15.51 5.71 -15.05
N VAL A 33 15.74 6.87 -14.41
CA VAL A 33 14.76 7.53 -13.52
C VAL A 33 13.50 7.94 -14.27
N VAL A 34 13.60 8.40 -15.53
CA VAL A 34 12.42 8.71 -16.35
C VAL A 34 11.71 7.46 -16.87
N ALA A 35 12.41 6.33 -17.03
CA ALA A 35 11.81 5.06 -17.47
C ALA A 35 10.98 4.39 -16.37
N ASP A 36 11.34 4.53 -15.10
CA ASP A 36 10.58 4.02 -13.95
C ASP A 36 9.70 5.11 -13.29
N PRO A 37 8.36 5.00 -13.34
CA PRO A 37 7.45 5.94 -12.67
C PRO A 37 7.67 6.07 -11.16
N ALA A 38 8.09 5.02 -10.46
CA ALA A 38 8.27 5.06 -9.00
C ALA A 38 9.53 5.86 -8.63
N SER A 39 10.65 5.58 -9.30
CA SER A 39 11.88 6.37 -9.19
C SER A 39 11.66 7.85 -9.53
N ALA A 40 10.91 8.16 -10.61
CA ALA A 40 10.57 9.54 -10.96
C ALA A 40 9.81 10.26 -9.82
N GLN A 41 8.83 9.59 -9.19
CA GLN A 41 8.07 10.16 -8.06
C GLN A 41 8.94 10.42 -6.83
N ASN A 42 9.84 9.48 -6.48
CA ASN A 42 10.77 9.64 -5.37
C ASN A 42 11.74 10.81 -5.61
N TRP A 43 12.30 10.95 -6.81
CA TRP A 43 13.16 12.08 -7.19
C TRP A 43 12.44 13.42 -7.17
N TYR A 44 11.17 13.46 -7.58
CA TYR A 44 10.34 14.66 -7.50
C TYR A 44 10.05 15.07 -6.05
N GLY A 45 9.74 14.09 -5.18
CA GLY A 45 9.55 14.33 -3.74
C GLY A 45 10.82 14.86 -3.06
N TYR A 46 11.97 14.27 -3.36
CA TYR A 46 13.28 14.76 -2.88
C TYR A 46 13.57 16.18 -3.38
N TRP A 47 13.37 16.46 -4.67
CA TRP A 47 13.59 17.79 -5.22
C TRP A 47 12.69 18.84 -4.54
N LEU A 48 11.40 18.55 -4.33
CA LEU A 48 10.49 19.42 -3.58
C LEU A 48 10.97 19.69 -2.14
N SER A 49 11.57 18.72 -1.46
CA SER A 49 12.09 18.92 -0.10
C SER A 49 13.37 19.77 -0.05
N THR A 50 14.13 19.84 -1.16
CA THR A 50 15.32 20.71 -1.28
C THR A 50 15.02 22.16 -1.64
N LEU A 51 13.79 22.48 -2.04
CA LEU A 51 13.40 23.85 -2.34
C LEU A 51 13.49 24.73 -1.08
N PRO A 52 14.09 25.94 -1.15
CA PRO A 52 14.20 26.82 -0.01
C PRO A 52 12.81 27.23 0.49
N GLN A 53 12.46 26.75 1.69
CA GLN A 53 11.26 27.18 2.39
C GLN A 53 11.34 28.68 2.64
N THR A 54 10.31 29.43 2.22
CA THR A 54 10.21 30.85 2.54
C THR A 54 10.17 30.98 4.08
N PRO A 55 11.08 31.73 4.72
CA PRO A 55 11.07 31.85 6.16
C PRO A 55 9.71 32.40 6.64
N PRO A 56 9.15 31.88 7.74
CA PRO A 56 7.86 32.34 8.24
C PRO A 56 7.90 33.85 8.48
N PRO A 57 6.81 34.58 8.18
CA PRO A 57 6.77 36.02 8.39
C PRO A 57 7.08 36.33 9.86
N PRO A 58 7.82 37.43 10.16
CA PRO A 58 8.16 37.79 11.53
C PRO A 58 6.92 37.80 12.41
N ALA A 59 6.98 37.05 13.51
CA ALA A 59 5.86 36.96 14.44
C ALA A 59 5.47 38.36 14.91
N ALA A 60 4.16 38.66 14.84
CA ALA A 60 3.65 39.93 15.36
C ALA A 60 4.03 40.07 16.85
N PRO A 61 4.30 41.29 17.35
CA PRO A 61 4.71 41.49 18.73
C PRO A 61 3.75 40.81 19.71
N ALA A 62 4.30 39.92 20.55
CA ALA A 62 3.51 39.20 21.54
C ALA A 62 2.81 40.21 22.48
N PRO A 63 1.51 40.02 22.79
CA PRO A 63 0.84 40.79 23.82
C PRO A 63 1.59 40.70 25.15
N ALA A 64 1.63 41.79 25.91
CA ALA A 64 2.35 41.86 27.17
C ALA A 64 1.93 40.72 28.13
N PRO A 65 2.87 40.09 28.87
CA PRO A 65 2.57 38.96 29.73
C PRO A 65 1.56 39.35 30.80
N GLN A 66 0.45 38.61 30.89
CA GLN A 66 -0.48 38.72 32.00
C GLN A 66 0.19 38.19 33.29
N PRO A 67 -0.12 38.78 34.47
CA PRO A 67 0.48 38.34 35.72
C PRO A 67 0.07 36.91 36.07
N THR A 68 1.07 36.06 36.30
CA THR A 68 0.90 34.65 36.68
C THR A 68 0.15 34.51 38.02
N PRO A 69 -0.94 33.72 38.08
CA PRO A 69 -1.52 33.31 39.36
C PRO A 69 -0.53 32.50 40.19
N ALA A 70 -0.63 32.59 41.52
CA ALA A 70 0.25 31.85 42.43
C ALA A 70 0.11 30.32 42.25
N PRO A 71 1.18 29.52 42.43
CA PRO A 71 1.14 28.08 42.22
C PRO A 71 0.26 27.38 43.26
N GLU A 72 -0.77 26.66 42.80
CA GLU A 72 -1.47 25.67 43.62
C GLU A 72 -0.59 24.43 43.83
N THR A 73 -0.46 24.00 45.08
CA THR A 73 0.28 22.80 45.47
C THR A 73 -0.47 21.54 45.00
N THR A 74 -0.13 21.02 43.82
CA THR A 74 -0.63 19.72 43.36
C THR A 74 -0.02 18.59 44.18
N GLN A 75 -0.87 17.75 44.77
CA GLN A 75 -0.44 16.57 45.51
C GLN A 75 0.20 15.54 44.58
N GLN A 76 1.38 15.06 44.97
CA GLN A 76 2.11 13.99 44.31
C GLN A 76 1.32 12.65 44.42
N PRO A 77 0.96 12.00 43.31
CA PRO A 77 0.35 10.68 43.34
C PRO A 77 1.29 9.61 43.93
N ALA A 78 0.73 8.65 44.66
CA ALA A 78 1.47 7.53 45.22
C ALA A 78 2.03 6.60 44.13
N PRO A 79 3.16 5.92 44.35
CA PRO A 79 3.74 4.99 43.38
C PRO A 79 2.84 3.77 43.15
N SER A 80 2.63 3.41 41.89
CA SER A 80 1.96 2.16 41.50
C SER A 80 2.84 0.94 41.80
N PRO A 81 2.25 -0.21 42.17
CA PRO A 81 2.99 -1.45 42.38
C PRO A 81 3.47 -2.08 41.07
N GLU A 82 4.63 -2.72 41.19
CA GLU A 82 5.42 -3.39 40.16
C GLU A 82 4.71 -4.63 39.54
N PRO A 83 4.66 -4.78 38.21
CA PRO A 83 4.17 -5.99 37.57
C PRO A 83 5.16 -7.15 37.74
N GLN A 84 4.75 -8.20 38.44
CA GLN A 84 5.58 -9.39 38.66
C GLN A 84 5.78 -10.18 37.36
N HIS A 85 7.03 -10.63 37.12
CA HIS A 85 7.38 -11.49 35.99
C HIS A 85 6.55 -12.80 35.97
N ALA A 86 5.80 -13.02 34.90
CA ALA A 86 5.23 -14.31 34.57
C ALA A 86 6.21 -15.13 33.70
N ALA A 87 6.32 -16.43 33.99
CA ALA A 87 7.35 -17.30 33.40
C ALA A 87 7.11 -17.62 31.91
N THR A 88 8.20 -17.60 31.14
CA THR A 88 8.26 -18.02 29.74
C THR A 88 8.02 -19.54 29.61
N LEU A 89 7.13 -19.95 28.71
CA LEU A 89 7.07 -21.34 28.21
C LEU A 89 7.79 -21.41 26.84
N PRO A 90 8.59 -22.46 26.57
CA PRO A 90 9.17 -22.65 25.25
C PRO A 90 8.10 -23.19 24.29
N TYR A 91 7.82 -22.46 23.20
CA TYR A 91 7.04 -22.98 22.08
C TYR A 91 7.99 -23.39 20.95
N GLU A 92 8.15 -24.70 20.80
CA GLU A 92 8.96 -25.33 19.77
C GLU A 92 8.08 -25.54 18.52
N ALA A 93 8.42 -24.88 17.40
CA ALA A 93 7.65 -24.95 16.16
C ALA A 93 8.56 -25.28 14.97
N THR A 94 8.46 -26.52 14.48
CA THR A 94 9.11 -26.98 13.25
C THR A 94 8.45 -26.35 12.00
N PRO A 95 9.23 -25.92 10.99
CA PRO A 95 8.68 -25.47 9.72
C PRO A 95 8.29 -26.66 8.82
N ALA A 96 7.10 -26.60 8.23
CA ALA A 96 6.67 -27.50 7.15
C ALA A 96 6.68 -26.75 5.80
N PRO A 97 7.10 -27.38 4.69
CA PRO A 97 7.18 -26.72 3.39
C PRO A 97 5.84 -26.76 2.63
N PHE A 98 5.47 -25.64 2.02
CA PHE A 98 4.38 -25.56 1.04
C PHE A 98 4.93 -25.28 -0.37
N PRO A 99 4.63 -26.14 -1.37
CA PRO A 99 4.80 -25.82 -2.78
C PRO A 99 3.47 -25.70 -3.53
N GLY A 100 3.44 -24.89 -4.59
CA GLY A 100 2.58 -25.14 -5.76
C GLY A 100 1.35 -24.24 -5.95
N ASP A 101 1.58 -23.15 -6.69
CA ASP A 101 0.78 -22.67 -7.82
C ASP A 101 -0.76 -22.85 -7.83
N VAL A 102 -1.48 -21.71 -7.88
CA VAL A 102 -2.85 -21.65 -8.41
C VAL A 102 -2.90 -20.62 -9.54
N GLN A 103 -3.17 -21.09 -10.76
CA GLN A 103 -3.24 -20.25 -11.96
C GLN A 103 -4.45 -19.30 -11.91
N GLN A 104 -4.23 -18.02 -12.20
CA GLN A 104 -5.30 -17.08 -12.55
C GLN A 104 -5.69 -17.26 -14.02
N THR A 105 -6.88 -17.81 -14.29
CA THR A 105 -7.50 -17.78 -15.62
C THR A 105 -8.32 -16.51 -15.82
N LEU A 106 -7.85 -15.61 -16.69
CA LEU A 106 -8.66 -14.49 -17.17
C LEU A 106 -9.82 -15.00 -18.06
N PRO A 107 -11.02 -14.39 -17.98
CA PRO A 107 -12.02 -14.53 -19.04
C PRO A 107 -11.63 -13.67 -20.24
N ILE A 108 -11.51 -14.29 -21.42
CA ILE A 108 -11.33 -13.60 -22.69
C ILE A 108 -12.67 -12.95 -23.09
N HIS A 109 -12.65 -11.65 -23.37
CA HIS A 109 -13.71 -10.99 -24.14
C HIS A 109 -13.61 -11.42 -25.60
N ASP A 110 -14.72 -11.86 -26.17
CA ASP A 110 -14.86 -11.95 -27.63
C ASP A 110 -16.14 -11.25 -28.10
N THR A 111 -16.09 -10.69 -29.31
CA THR A 111 -17.01 -9.66 -29.81
C THR A 111 -17.31 -9.88 -31.29
N ALA A 112 -18.56 -10.24 -31.62
CA ALA A 112 -19.12 -10.17 -32.96
C ALA A 112 -20.60 -9.75 -32.83
N VAL A 113 -21.02 -8.55 -33.27
CA VAL A 113 -21.24 -8.13 -34.67
C VAL A 113 -22.34 -8.97 -35.34
N HIS A 114 -23.62 -8.58 -35.26
CA HIS A 114 -24.37 -7.65 -36.14
C HIS A 114 -24.71 -8.21 -37.55
N ASP A 115 -25.99 -8.55 -37.78
CA ASP A 115 -26.74 -8.26 -39.03
C ASP A 115 -28.27 -8.49 -38.82
N PRO A 116 -29.17 -7.55 -39.19
CA PRO A 116 -30.61 -7.76 -39.24
C PRO A 116 -31.15 -7.95 -40.68
N GLN A 117 -31.93 -9.01 -40.92
CA GLN A 117 -32.70 -9.15 -42.18
C GLN A 117 -34.23 -9.16 -41.99
N GLN A 118 -34.89 -8.40 -42.86
CA GLN A 118 -36.34 -8.25 -43.01
C GLN A 118 -36.74 -8.69 -44.45
N PRO A 119 -37.95 -8.39 -44.95
CA PRO A 119 -39.01 -9.36 -45.22
C PRO A 119 -39.12 -9.84 -46.69
N THR A 120 -39.89 -10.91 -46.93
CA THR A 120 -40.61 -11.09 -48.22
C THR A 120 -41.99 -11.71 -48.02
N ALA A 121 -42.94 -11.32 -48.88
CA ALA A 121 -44.28 -11.89 -48.99
C ALA A 121 -44.50 -12.33 -50.43
N TYR A 122 -45.24 -13.43 -50.66
CA TYR A 122 -45.77 -13.78 -51.98
C TYR A 122 -47.18 -14.36 -51.88
N ALA A 123 -48.03 -13.93 -52.81
CA ALA A 123 -49.38 -14.43 -53.01
C ALA A 123 -49.40 -15.57 -54.04
N ALA A 124 -50.41 -16.43 -53.98
CA ALA A 124 -50.77 -17.34 -55.07
C ALA A 124 -52.30 -17.44 -55.18
N ALA A 125 -52.81 -17.54 -56.42
CA ALA A 125 -54.23 -17.47 -56.75
C ALA A 125 -54.88 -18.87 -56.92
N SER A 126 -56.22 -18.87 -56.92
CA SER A 126 -57.10 -20.04 -57.10
C SER A 126 -56.92 -20.76 -58.45
N PRO A 127 -57.45 -22.00 -58.58
CA PRO A 127 -58.72 -22.11 -59.34
C PRO A 127 -59.75 -23.14 -58.80
N TYR A 128 -61.03 -22.90 -59.15
CA TYR A 128 -62.17 -23.86 -59.15
C TYR A 128 -62.06 -24.82 -60.37
N PRO A 129 -62.72 -26.01 -60.45
CA PRO A 129 -64.15 -26.26 -60.19
C PRO A 129 -64.42 -27.56 -59.36
N ASP A 130 -65.60 -28.20 -59.24
CA ASP A 130 -66.96 -28.04 -59.83
C ASP A 130 -68.07 -28.59 -58.88
N TYR A 131 -69.33 -28.63 -59.32
CA TYR A 131 -70.50 -29.15 -58.58
C TYR A 131 -70.61 -30.69 -58.50
N ALA A 132 -71.07 -31.21 -57.34
CA ALA A 132 -71.87 -32.43 -57.25
C ALA A 132 -72.81 -32.43 -56.01
N ALA A 133 -74.01 -32.99 -56.19
CA ALA A 133 -75.20 -32.86 -55.34
C ALA A 133 -75.13 -33.31 -53.86
N SER A 134 -76.01 -32.72 -53.04
CA SER A 134 -76.37 -33.16 -51.68
C SER A 134 -76.95 -34.57 -51.62
N PRO A 135 -76.92 -35.20 -50.43
CA PRO A 135 -78.23 -35.55 -49.85
C PRO A 135 -78.36 -35.33 -48.33
N ALA A 136 -79.63 -35.13 -47.93
CA ALA A 136 -80.23 -35.41 -46.61
C ALA A 136 -79.70 -34.67 -45.35
N GLU A 137 -80.53 -33.75 -44.84
CA GLU A 137 -80.44 -33.22 -43.48
C GLU A 137 -80.49 -34.33 -42.41
N ALA A 138 -79.47 -34.36 -41.55
CA ALA A 138 -79.54 -34.96 -40.22
C ALA A 138 -79.82 -33.86 -39.19
N PRO A 139 -80.61 -34.13 -38.13
CA PRO A 139 -81.14 -33.08 -37.26
C PRO A 139 -80.02 -32.28 -36.55
N ALA A 140 -80.15 -30.96 -36.58
CA ALA A 140 -79.16 -30.03 -36.03
C ALA A 140 -78.89 -30.31 -34.55
N LYS A 141 -77.74 -30.95 -34.25
CA LYS A 141 -77.27 -31.12 -32.88
C LYS A 141 -77.04 -29.73 -32.27
N LYS A 142 -77.86 -29.39 -31.28
CA LYS A 142 -77.79 -28.15 -30.48
C LYS A 142 -76.34 -27.81 -30.15
N SER A 143 -75.79 -26.83 -30.86
CA SER A 143 -74.34 -26.67 -30.91
C SER A 143 -73.85 -26.13 -29.55
N ARG A 144 -72.91 -26.85 -28.93
CA ARG A 144 -72.30 -26.42 -27.66
C ARG A 144 -71.24 -25.31 -27.89
N VAL A 145 -71.45 -24.46 -28.90
CA VAL A 145 -70.48 -23.44 -29.34
C VAL A 145 -70.10 -22.51 -28.19
N GLY A 146 -71.07 -22.07 -27.38
CA GLY A 146 -70.79 -21.26 -26.19
C GLY A 146 -69.86 -21.94 -25.17
N LEU A 147 -69.96 -23.27 -25.01
CA LEU A 147 -69.07 -24.05 -24.12
C LEU A 147 -67.65 -24.16 -24.70
N TRP A 148 -67.53 -24.38 -26.01
CA TRP A 148 -66.23 -24.46 -26.68
C TRP A 148 -65.51 -23.10 -26.72
N VAL A 149 -66.27 -22.00 -26.87
CA VAL A 149 -65.73 -20.64 -26.80
C VAL A 149 -65.23 -20.32 -25.39
N THR A 150 -66.00 -20.61 -24.33
CA THR A 150 -65.52 -20.35 -22.95
C THR A 150 -64.33 -21.22 -22.57
N LEU A 151 -64.29 -22.49 -23.00
CA LEU A 151 -63.17 -23.39 -22.73
C LEU A 151 -61.91 -22.98 -23.51
N SER A 152 -62.05 -22.48 -24.74
CA SER A 152 -60.96 -21.89 -25.53
C SER A 152 -60.40 -20.62 -24.87
N ILE A 153 -61.26 -19.73 -24.37
CA ILE A 153 -60.86 -18.51 -23.65
C ILE A 153 -60.10 -18.86 -22.35
N LEU A 154 -60.62 -19.81 -21.56
CA LEU A 154 -59.96 -20.29 -20.34
C LEU A 154 -58.58 -20.89 -20.64
N PHE A 155 -58.47 -21.72 -21.68
CA PHE A 155 -57.20 -22.30 -22.11
C PHE A 155 -56.19 -21.22 -22.54
N ALA A 156 -56.62 -20.23 -23.32
CA ALA A 156 -55.78 -19.11 -23.73
C ALA A 156 -55.29 -18.28 -22.54
N LEU A 157 -56.15 -17.99 -21.55
CA LEU A 157 -55.75 -17.27 -20.33
C LEU A 157 -54.73 -18.03 -19.49
N ILE A 158 -54.89 -19.36 -19.34
CA ILE A 158 -53.92 -20.22 -18.66
C ILE A 158 -52.57 -20.21 -19.42
N LEU A 159 -52.60 -20.32 -20.75
CA LEU A 159 -51.39 -20.34 -21.57
C LEU A 159 -50.64 -19.00 -21.49
N ILE A 160 -51.36 -17.86 -21.52
CA ILE A 160 -50.79 -16.53 -21.29
C ILE A 160 -50.16 -16.44 -19.89
N ALA A 161 -50.83 -16.92 -18.84
CA ALA A 161 -50.28 -16.90 -17.49
C ALA A 161 -48.98 -17.73 -17.37
N VAL A 162 -48.94 -18.92 -17.98
CA VAL A 162 -47.72 -19.75 -18.06
C VAL A 162 -46.61 -19.04 -18.83
N LEU A 163 -46.92 -18.42 -19.97
CA LEU A 163 -45.95 -17.64 -20.75
C LEU A 163 -45.33 -16.50 -19.95
N VAL A 164 -46.14 -15.76 -19.17
CA VAL A 164 -45.65 -14.68 -18.30
C VAL A 164 -44.73 -15.22 -17.20
N VAL A 165 -45.06 -16.36 -16.58
CA VAL A 165 -44.21 -16.99 -15.56
C VAL A 165 -42.88 -17.46 -16.16
N VAL A 166 -42.90 -18.13 -17.32
CA VAL A 166 -41.68 -18.56 -18.01
C VAL A 166 -40.83 -17.36 -18.41
N PHE A 167 -41.43 -16.30 -18.97
CA PHE A 167 -40.71 -15.08 -19.33
C PHE A 167 -40.09 -14.40 -18.10
N ALA A 168 -40.80 -14.33 -16.98
CA ALA A 168 -40.27 -13.78 -15.72
C ALA A 168 -39.05 -14.56 -15.20
N LEU A 169 -39.08 -15.89 -15.26
CA LEU A 169 -37.97 -16.75 -14.84
C LEU A 169 -36.78 -16.68 -15.80
N VAL A 170 -37.00 -16.70 -17.11
CA VAL A 170 -35.94 -16.67 -18.14
C VAL A 170 -35.28 -15.28 -18.25
N THR A 171 -36.01 -14.20 -17.93
CA THR A 171 -35.46 -12.83 -17.90
C THR A 171 -34.98 -12.38 -16.51
N ALA A 172 -34.97 -13.28 -15.52
CA ALA A 172 -34.48 -12.99 -14.18
C ALA A 172 -33.00 -12.57 -14.21
N ARG A 173 -32.70 -11.36 -13.73
CA ARG A 173 -31.32 -10.90 -13.59
C ARG A 173 -30.77 -11.35 -12.26
N HIS A 174 -29.83 -12.29 -12.32
CA HIS A 174 -29.00 -12.68 -11.18
C HIS A 174 -27.78 -11.78 -11.10
N TRP A 175 -27.44 -11.33 -9.90
CA TRP A 175 -26.22 -10.56 -9.65
C TRP A 175 -25.71 -10.83 -8.23
N VAL A 176 -24.46 -10.46 -7.97
CA VAL A 176 -23.83 -10.61 -6.66
C VAL A 176 -23.89 -9.27 -5.94
N LYS A 177 -24.65 -9.21 -4.86
CA LYS A 177 -24.79 -8.02 -4.02
C LYS A 177 -23.77 -8.07 -2.90
N THR A 178 -23.06 -6.96 -2.70
CA THR A 178 -22.12 -6.80 -1.59
C THR A 178 -22.85 -6.18 -0.41
N ASP A 179 -23.04 -6.97 0.65
CA ASP A 179 -23.70 -6.53 1.89
C ASP A 179 -22.73 -5.78 2.79
N VAL A 180 -21.49 -6.29 2.86
CA VAL A 180 -20.37 -5.69 3.57
C VAL A 180 -19.19 -5.68 2.62
N ALA A 181 -18.66 -4.50 2.32
CA ALA A 181 -17.45 -4.36 1.51
C ALA A 181 -16.27 -5.07 2.18
N ALA A 182 -15.27 -5.49 1.39
CA ALA A 182 -14.03 -6.02 1.94
C ALA A 182 -13.38 -4.97 2.85
N GLN A 183 -12.95 -5.39 4.04
CA GLN A 183 -12.11 -4.57 4.90
C GLN A 183 -10.67 -4.90 4.55
N PRO A 184 -9.90 -3.98 3.92
CA PRO A 184 -8.50 -4.23 3.65
C PRO A 184 -7.70 -4.31 4.96
N GLU A 185 -6.66 -5.12 4.94
CA GLU A 185 -5.69 -5.24 6.02
C GLU A 185 -5.09 -3.88 6.42
N THR A 186 -5.00 -3.63 7.72
CA THR A 186 -4.35 -2.46 8.29
C THR A 186 -3.00 -2.81 8.88
N PHE A 187 -2.07 -1.85 8.88
CA PHE A 187 -0.70 -2.01 9.32
C PHE A 187 -0.35 -1.00 10.39
N HIS A 188 0.53 -1.37 11.31
CA HIS A 188 1.17 -0.46 12.24
C HIS A 188 2.69 -0.58 12.16
N SER A 189 3.39 0.51 12.47
CA SER A 189 4.86 0.51 12.51
C SER A 189 5.36 0.03 13.87
N GLU A 190 6.22 -0.99 13.86
CA GLU A 190 7.02 -1.40 15.03
C GLU A 190 8.48 -1.01 14.82
N GLU A 191 9.12 -0.48 15.86
CA GLU A 191 10.58 -0.37 15.93
C GLU A 191 11.19 -1.69 16.40
N TYR A 192 12.28 -2.13 15.77
CA TYR A 192 13.03 -3.32 16.14
C TYR A 192 14.54 -3.05 16.08
N LYS A 193 15.29 -3.68 17.00
CA LYS A 193 16.75 -3.64 16.97
C LYS A 193 17.26 -4.44 15.78
N THR A 194 18.12 -3.85 14.97
CA THR A 194 18.72 -4.53 13.80
C THR A 194 19.76 -5.57 14.19
N GLY A 195 20.34 -5.45 15.39
CA GLY A 195 21.53 -6.21 15.81
C GLY A 195 22.85 -5.56 15.39
N SER A 196 22.80 -4.46 14.63
CA SER A 196 23.93 -3.58 14.35
C SER A 196 23.96 -2.42 15.35
N TYR A 197 25.12 -1.77 15.43
CA TYR A 197 25.34 -0.59 16.25
C TYR A 197 25.89 0.56 15.43
N ASP A 198 25.38 1.76 15.67
CA ASP A 198 25.97 2.99 15.16
C ASP A 198 26.99 3.53 16.18
N VAL A 199 28.03 4.20 15.71
CA VAL A 199 29.08 4.79 16.53
C VAL A 199 29.28 6.22 16.06
N THR A 200 29.25 7.14 17.02
CA THR A 200 29.49 8.57 16.79
C THR A 200 30.70 9.02 17.59
N MET A 201 31.34 10.11 17.13
CA MET A 201 32.45 10.75 17.84
C MET A 201 32.01 12.15 18.26
N ASP A 202 32.25 12.50 19.52
CA ASP A 202 32.01 13.86 20.02
C ASP A 202 33.22 14.79 19.77
N THR A 203 33.22 15.96 20.41
CA THR A 203 34.35 16.91 20.36
C THR A 203 35.16 16.95 21.66
N VAL A 204 35.06 15.91 22.49
CA VAL A 204 35.75 15.79 23.78
C VAL A 204 36.91 14.82 23.61
N ASP A 205 38.09 15.38 23.39
CA ASP A 205 39.35 14.63 23.25
C ASP A 205 39.55 13.72 24.49
N PRO A 206 39.77 12.40 24.33
CA PRO A 206 40.07 11.50 25.44
C PRO A 206 41.44 11.79 26.08
N CYS A 207 42.27 12.60 25.44
CA CYS A 207 43.57 13.03 25.92
C CYS A 207 43.55 14.47 26.46
N TRP A 208 44.60 14.85 27.20
CA TRP A 208 44.81 16.23 27.66
C TRP A 208 46.22 16.74 27.32
N VAL A 209 46.39 18.07 27.24
CA VAL A 209 47.71 18.69 27.01
C VAL A 209 48.64 18.38 28.19
N ASP A 210 49.92 18.15 27.90
CA ASP A 210 50.95 17.68 28.85
C ASP A 210 50.72 16.26 29.42
N GLN A 211 49.79 15.47 28.85
CA GLN A 211 49.71 14.03 29.09
C GLN A 211 50.86 13.27 28.41
N ASP A 212 51.29 12.15 29.00
CA ASP A 212 52.18 11.20 28.33
C ASP A 212 51.54 10.64 27.05
N TRP A 213 52.31 10.56 25.96
CA TRP A 213 51.82 10.10 24.67
C TRP A 213 51.30 8.65 24.71
N THR A 214 51.93 7.79 25.49
CA THR A 214 51.51 6.39 25.69
C THR A 214 50.16 6.32 26.39
N ASP A 215 49.94 7.15 27.41
CA ASP A 215 48.67 7.21 28.13
C ASP A 215 47.53 7.71 27.23
N CYS A 216 47.82 8.66 26.32
CA CYS A 216 46.88 9.14 25.32
C CYS A 216 46.51 8.02 24.31
N ILE A 217 47.50 7.31 23.76
CA ILE A 217 47.29 6.13 22.90
C ILE A 217 46.43 5.08 23.61
N ASN A 218 46.70 4.80 24.89
CA ASN A 218 45.94 3.83 25.67
C ASN A 218 44.49 4.28 25.94
N ALA A 219 44.26 5.58 26.16
CA ALA A 219 42.92 6.14 26.30
C ALA A 219 42.09 6.01 25.01
N MET A 220 42.69 6.33 23.85
CA MET A 220 42.03 6.13 22.55
C MET A 220 41.79 4.65 22.24
N ALA A 221 42.76 3.77 22.53
CA ALA A 221 42.57 2.32 22.37
C ALA A 221 41.40 1.80 23.23
N ALA A 222 41.25 2.29 24.47
CA ALA A 222 40.12 1.93 25.32
C ALA A 222 38.76 2.44 24.77
N GLN A 223 38.73 3.63 24.13
CA GLN A 223 37.53 4.13 23.44
C GLN A 223 37.14 3.24 22.26
N TYR A 224 38.12 2.81 21.45
CA TYR A 224 37.91 1.87 20.35
C TYR A 224 37.43 0.50 20.85
N ASP A 225 38.08 -0.08 21.85
CA ASP A 225 37.72 -1.40 22.38
C ASP A 225 36.32 -1.39 23.03
N ALA A 226 35.93 -0.30 23.69
CA ALA A 226 34.62 -0.16 24.30
C ALA A 226 33.48 -0.05 23.27
N ASN A 227 33.69 0.68 22.17
CA ASN A 227 32.64 1.07 21.21
C ASN A 227 32.68 0.30 19.89
N CYS A 228 33.85 0.03 19.33
CA CYS A 228 34.02 -0.54 17.99
C CYS A 228 34.30 -2.06 18.01
N ALA A 229 35.07 -2.55 18.97
CA ALA A 229 35.53 -3.93 18.96
C ALA A 229 34.42 -4.95 19.27
N GLY A 230 34.42 -6.07 18.53
CA GLY A 230 33.59 -7.25 18.84
C GLY A 230 32.09 -7.12 18.59
N VAL A 231 31.63 -6.06 17.91
CA VAL A 231 30.21 -5.82 17.59
C VAL A 231 29.99 -5.70 16.07
N THR A 232 28.77 -5.97 15.62
CA THR A 232 28.33 -5.65 14.26
C THR A 232 28.05 -4.15 14.17
N LEU A 233 28.71 -3.45 13.25
CA LEU A 233 28.59 -2.00 13.08
C LEU A 233 27.74 -1.65 11.85
N THR A 234 27.18 -0.44 11.80
CA THR A 234 26.68 0.17 10.56
C THR A 234 27.85 0.46 9.60
N ASP A 235 27.58 0.68 8.31
CA ASP A 235 28.63 1.04 7.33
C ASP A 235 29.35 2.34 7.73
N THR A 236 28.59 3.34 8.20
CA THR A 236 29.11 4.63 8.70
C THR A 236 29.99 4.42 9.93
N ALA A 237 29.52 3.68 10.92
CA ALA A 237 30.28 3.36 12.12
C ALA A 237 31.54 2.54 11.82
N THR A 238 31.47 1.63 10.83
CA THR A 238 32.63 0.86 10.36
C THR A 238 33.72 1.77 9.80
N SER A 239 33.35 2.79 8.99
CA SER A 239 34.31 3.78 8.49
C SER A 239 34.93 4.57 9.64
N LEU A 240 34.11 5.14 10.54
CA LEU A 240 34.59 5.93 11.67
C LEU A 240 35.54 5.12 12.56
N CYS A 241 35.17 3.89 12.92
CA CYS A 241 35.99 3.00 13.73
C CYS A 241 37.30 2.60 13.01
N SER A 242 37.28 2.42 11.69
CA SER A 242 38.47 2.14 10.89
C SER A 242 39.43 3.35 10.88
N ASP A 243 38.91 4.56 10.69
CA ASP A 243 39.71 5.79 10.68
C ASP A 243 40.29 6.07 12.09
N TYR A 244 39.51 5.83 13.14
CA TYR A 244 39.95 5.96 14.54
C TYR A 244 41.06 4.96 14.90
N LEU A 245 40.96 3.71 14.43
CA LEU A 245 42.01 2.71 14.63
C LEU A 245 43.29 3.06 13.84
N ALA A 246 43.14 3.56 12.61
CA ALA A 246 44.28 4.00 11.80
C ALA A 246 45.04 5.17 12.47
N GLU A 247 44.34 6.07 13.16
CA GLU A 247 44.98 7.12 13.97
C GLU A 247 45.75 6.54 15.17
N ILE A 248 45.14 5.62 15.93
CA ILE A 248 45.81 4.95 17.05
C ILE A 248 47.11 4.28 16.57
N ASP A 249 47.09 3.60 15.43
CA ASP A 249 48.26 2.95 14.86
C ASP A 249 49.29 3.96 14.30
N ARG A 250 48.86 5.12 13.78
CA ARG A 250 49.76 6.23 13.44
C ARG A 250 50.47 6.76 14.69
N MET A 251 49.74 7.01 15.77
CA MET A 251 50.30 7.52 17.03
C MET A 251 51.30 6.53 17.64
N ARG A 252 51.00 5.23 17.60
CA ARG A 252 51.93 4.15 18.00
C ARG A 252 53.18 4.07 17.13
N ALA A 253 53.09 4.36 15.84
CA ALA A 253 54.24 4.36 14.93
C ALA A 253 55.15 5.59 15.13
N GLU A 254 54.60 6.69 15.66
CA GLU A 254 55.33 7.92 16.00
C GLU A 254 55.90 7.92 17.43
N ASP A 255 55.48 6.99 18.29
CA ASP A 255 55.96 6.89 19.66
C ASP A 255 57.44 6.44 19.73
N THR A 256 58.31 7.33 20.20
CA THR A 256 59.73 7.03 20.48
C THR A 256 60.06 7.00 21.97
N GLY A 257 59.05 7.06 22.85
CA GLY A 257 59.21 7.32 24.28
C GLY A 257 59.48 8.79 24.59
N ASP A 258 59.13 9.21 25.82
CA ASP A 258 59.27 10.56 26.37
C ASP A 258 58.50 11.68 25.62
N PHE A 259 57.56 11.35 24.74
CA PHE A 259 56.65 12.33 24.12
C PHE A 259 55.48 12.70 25.03
N ILE A 260 55.02 13.96 24.91
CA ILE A 260 53.82 14.48 25.55
C ILE A 260 52.87 15.08 24.52
N VAL A 261 51.57 15.08 24.83
CA VAL A 261 50.52 15.68 23.99
C VAL A 261 50.68 17.20 23.97
N ALA A 262 51.20 17.75 22.87
CA ALA A 262 51.42 19.19 22.69
C ALA A 262 50.14 19.97 22.34
N THR A 263 49.18 19.34 21.68
CA THR A 263 47.90 19.92 21.28
C THR A 263 46.83 18.85 21.26
N LEU A 264 45.62 19.18 21.70
CA LEU A 264 44.43 18.33 21.49
C LEU A 264 44.16 18.19 19.98
N GLY A 265 43.77 16.99 19.57
CA GLY A 265 43.58 16.63 18.18
C GLY A 265 42.21 17.04 17.64
N GLY A 266 41.83 16.44 16.51
CA GLY A 266 40.46 16.45 16.00
C GLY A 266 39.63 15.25 16.46
N TRP A 267 40.19 14.38 17.30
CA TRP A 267 39.62 13.10 17.70
C TRP A 267 38.94 13.22 19.07
N GLY A 268 37.66 12.87 19.13
CA GLY A 268 36.87 12.89 20.36
C GLY A 268 36.69 11.52 20.98
N SER A 269 35.78 11.46 21.95
CA SER A 269 35.33 10.23 22.58
C SER A 269 34.27 9.54 21.72
N LEU A 270 34.28 8.20 21.72
CA LEU A 270 33.37 7.40 20.93
C LEU A 270 32.13 7.01 21.74
N HIS A 271 30.96 7.07 21.10
CA HIS A 271 29.67 6.72 21.69
C HIS A 271 28.93 5.73 20.78
N ARG A 272 28.73 4.51 21.28
CA ARG A 272 27.95 3.47 20.61
C ARG A 272 26.45 3.53 20.98
N THR A 273 25.59 3.50 19.96
CA THR A 273 24.12 3.37 20.08
C THR A 273 23.64 2.15 19.30
N GLU A 274 22.56 1.49 19.74
CA GLU A 274 21.93 0.40 18.99
C GLU A 274 21.19 0.95 17.77
N GLU A 275 21.42 0.37 16.59
CA GLU A 275 20.71 0.76 15.37
C GLU A 275 19.30 0.15 15.38
N VAL A 276 18.28 1.01 15.40
CA VAL A 276 16.86 0.64 15.35
C VAL A 276 16.29 0.90 13.96
N SER A 277 15.49 -0.05 13.47
CA SER A 277 14.79 0.09 12.19
C SER A 277 13.28 -0.07 12.40
N THR A 278 12.49 0.38 11.44
CA THR A 278 11.03 0.25 11.47
C THR A 278 10.55 -0.80 10.48
N ARG A 279 9.56 -1.59 10.89
CA ARG A 279 8.84 -2.52 10.02
C ARG A 279 7.34 -2.26 10.11
N GLN A 280 6.64 -2.41 8.99
CA GLN A 280 5.18 -2.50 9.01
C GLN A 280 4.77 -3.91 9.43
N VAL A 281 3.92 -4.00 10.45
CA VAL A 281 3.34 -5.25 10.93
C VAL A 281 1.84 -5.23 10.67
N SER A 282 1.34 -6.31 10.07
CA SER A 282 -0.08 -6.50 9.80
C SER A 282 -0.86 -6.66 11.11
N ASN A 283 -2.03 -6.04 11.19
CA ASN A 283 -2.99 -6.23 12.27
C ASN A 283 -3.82 -7.52 12.12
N ASN A 284 -3.61 -8.29 11.03
CA ASN A 284 -4.34 -9.50 10.65
C ASN A 284 -5.87 -9.29 10.67
N ASP A 285 -6.33 -8.11 10.25
CA ASP A 285 -7.72 -7.66 10.32
C ASP A 285 -8.43 -7.59 8.96
N ASP A 286 -7.81 -8.14 7.90
CA ASP A 286 -8.45 -8.36 6.59
C ASP A 286 -9.77 -9.12 6.75
N LYS A 287 -10.80 -8.67 6.03
CA LYS A 287 -12.07 -9.40 5.92
C LYS A 287 -12.54 -9.38 4.48
N PRO A 288 -12.81 -10.56 3.87
CA PRO A 288 -13.37 -10.62 2.53
C PRO A 288 -14.77 -9.98 2.51
N ALA A 289 -15.16 -9.46 1.35
CA ALA A 289 -16.49 -8.92 1.15
C ALA A 289 -17.56 -9.99 1.41
N VAL A 290 -18.54 -9.67 2.26
CA VAL A 290 -19.72 -10.52 2.45
C VAL A 290 -20.69 -10.22 1.31
N THR A 291 -21.02 -11.26 0.54
CA THR A 291 -21.88 -11.13 -0.63
C THR A 291 -22.95 -12.21 -0.68
N HIS A 292 -24.09 -11.89 -1.29
CA HIS A 292 -25.14 -12.86 -1.60
C HIS A 292 -25.60 -12.76 -3.05
N LYS A 293 -26.28 -13.80 -3.54
CA LYS A 293 -26.91 -13.80 -4.87
C LYS A 293 -28.27 -13.11 -4.79
N ALA A 294 -28.36 -11.91 -5.31
CA ALA A 294 -29.60 -11.18 -5.50
C ALA A 294 -30.27 -11.57 -6.83
N VAL A 295 -31.60 -11.53 -6.87
CA VAL A 295 -32.40 -11.87 -8.05
C VAL A 295 -33.46 -10.80 -8.28
N CYS A 296 -33.51 -10.29 -9.51
CA CYS A 296 -34.51 -9.33 -9.95
C CYS A 296 -35.35 -9.93 -11.09
N TYR A 297 -36.62 -10.22 -10.81
CA TYR A 297 -37.61 -10.68 -11.78
C TYR A 297 -38.32 -9.48 -12.41
N LEU A 298 -38.52 -9.53 -13.73
CA LEU A 298 -39.26 -8.51 -14.52
C LEU A 298 -38.75 -7.05 -14.38
N GLY A 299 -37.60 -6.82 -13.75
CA GLY A 299 -37.02 -5.50 -13.50
C GLY A 299 -37.52 -4.77 -12.24
N PHE A 300 -38.46 -5.36 -11.46
CA PHE A 300 -39.04 -4.70 -10.28
C PHE A 300 -39.47 -5.64 -9.13
N LEU A 301 -39.41 -6.97 -9.31
CA LEU A 301 -39.76 -7.95 -8.27
C LEU A 301 -38.49 -8.59 -7.71
N GLY A 302 -38.24 -8.41 -6.42
CA GLY A 302 -37.03 -8.89 -5.73
C GLY A 302 -35.97 -7.81 -5.56
N GLU A 303 -34.71 -8.21 -5.41
CA GLU A 303 -33.61 -7.29 -5.13
C GLU A 303 -33.04 -6.70 -6.43
N CYS A 304 -33.75 -5.68 -6.89
CA CYS A 304 -33.49 -4.92 -8.10
C CYS A 304 -32.67 -3.63 -7.83
N LYS A 305 -31.54 -3.75 -7.13
CA LYS A 305 -30.38 -2.81 -7.01
C LYS A 305 -29.56 -3.11 -5.75
#